data_AF-T1B8S5-F1
#
_entry.id   AF-T1B8S5-F1
#
_cell.length_a   1.000
_cell.length_b   1.000
_cell.length_c   1.000
_cell.angle_alpha   90.00
_cell.angle_beta   90.00
_cell.angle_gamma   90.00
#
_symmetry.space_group_name_H-M   'P 1'
#
loop_
_entity.id
_entity.type
_entity.pdbx_description
1 polymer ?
#
loop_
_entity_poly.entity_id
_entity_poly.type
_entity_poly.pdbx_seq_one_letter_code
_entity_poly.pdbx_strand_id
1 'polypeptide(L)'
;MASTETLTSLAMLKVNIDQGNDYLDYLRPFIQQVLVDQKPDPVTDQTIHEYLRIQFGLEIPIRAVQIVLKRLARVLPLKRTEGVFRITGTLPDPGITREKSEADRHIRSVITGLLEFNENGESDACK
;
A
#
# COMPACT_ATOMS: atom_id res chain seq x y z
N MET A 1 4.12 22.05 -6.44
CA MET A 1 3.72 20.87 -7.24
C MET A 1 3.27 19.82 -6.24
N ALA A 2 2.03 19.31 -6.35
CA ALA A 2 1.60 18.23 -5.46
C ALA A 2 2.38 16.97 -5.85
N SER A 3 3.06 16.33 -4.88
CA SER A 3 3.76 15.08 -5.16
C SER A 3 2.75 13.99 -5.51
N THR A 4 3.16 13.01 -6.31
CA THR A 4 2.35 11.83 -6.61
C THR A 4 1.87 11.14 -5.34
N GLU A 5 2.65 11.12 -4.26
CA GLU A 5 2.23 10.55 -2.97
C GLU A 5 1.04 11.31 -2.35
N THR A 6 0.97 12.63 -2.56
CA THR A 6 -0.13 13.48 -2.06
C THR A 6 -1.44 13.17 -2.80
N LEU A 7 -1.36 13.01 -4.13
CA LEU A 7 -2.51 12.64 -4.97
C LEU A 7 -3.00 11.22 -4.67
N THR A 8 -2.09 10.27 -4.48
CA THR A 8 -2.43 8.89 -4.08
C THR A 8 -3.08 8.85 -2.70
N SER A 9 -2.51 9.57 -1.72
CA SER A 9 -3.08 9.69 -0.38
C SER A 9 -4.49 10.30 -0.42
N LEU A 10 -4.69 11.37 -1.20
CA LEU A 10 -5.99 12.02 -1.36
C LEU A 10 -7.02 11.13 -2.09
N ALA A 11 -6.59 10.36 -3.09
CA ALA A 11 -7.44 9.40 -3.78
C ALA A 11 -7.87 8.25 -2.85
N MET A 12 -6.95 7.73 -2.03
CA MET A 12 -7.25 6.72 -1.01
C MET A 12 -8.20 7.25 0.08
N LEU A 13 -8.05 8.53 0.46
CA LEU A 13 -8.95 9.25 1.36
C LEU A 13 -10.36 9.37 0.79
N LYS A 14 -10.49 9.78 -0.48
CA LYS A 14 -11.78 10.01 -1.13
C LYS A 14 -12.58 8.73 -1.37
N VAL A 15 -11.92 7.64 -1.78
CA VAL A 15 -12.57 6.35 -2.11
C VAL A 15 -13.27 5.71 -0.90
N ASN A 16 -12.80 5.97 0.32
CA ASN A 16 -13.30 5.28 1.53
C ASN A 16 -14.25 6.12 2.40
N ILE A 17 -14.22 7.45 2.31
CA ILE A 17 -15.18 8.31 3.01
C ILE A 17 -16.62 8.05 2.54
N ASP A 18 -16.81 7.68 1.29
CA ASP A 18 -18.13 7.36 0.72
C ASP A 18 -18.73 6.04 1.26
N GLN A 19 -17.97 5.21 1.98
CA GLN A 19 -18.41 3.88 2.45
C GLN A 19 -18.69 3.77 3.97
N GLY A 20 -18.49 4.84 4.75
CA GLY A 20 -18.85 4.86 6.19
C GLY A 20 -18.00 3.96 7.11
N ASN A 21 -16.92 3.37 6.61
CA ASN A 21 -16.01 2.51 7.39
C ASN A 21 -14.98 3.34 8.17
N ASP A 22 -14.45 2.77 9.27
CA ASP A 22 -13.39 3.39 10.07
C ASP A 22 -12.19 3.68 9.18
N TYR A 23 -11.75 4.94 9.16
CA TYR A 23 -10.60 5.39 8.39
C TYR A 23 -9.36 4.53 8.65
N LEU A 24 -9.18 3.90 9.81
CA LEU A 24 -8.01 3.04 10.02
C LEU A 24 -8.09 1.68 9.30
N ASP A 25 -9.25 1.31 8.76
CA ASP A 25 -9.45 -0.01 8.18
C ASP A 25 -8.86 -0.17 6.79
N TYR A 26 -8.72 0.92 6.00
CA TYR A 26 -8.02 0.84 4.71
C TYR A 26 -6.53 0.48 4.88
N LEU A 27 -5.94 0.75 6.05
CA LEU A 27 -4.53 0.44 6.33
C LEU A 27 -4.28 -1.05 6.62
N ARG A 28 -5.32 -1.79 7.00
CA ARG A 28 -5.20 -3.22 7.34
C ARG A 28 -4.56 -4.04 6.21
N PRO A 29 -5.05 -4.02 4.95
CA PRO A 29 -4.47 -4.81 3.88
C PRO A 29 -3.01 -4.46 3.60
N PHE A 30 -2.61 -3.19 3.70
CA PHE A 30 -1.21 -2.79 3.50
C PHE A 30 -0.30 -3.30 4.62
N ILE A 31 -0.70 -3.14 5.88
CA ILE A 31 0.07 -3.66 7.01
C ILE A 31 0.15 -5.18 6.95
N GLN A 32 -0.94 -5.84 6.56
CA GLN A 32 -0.98 -7.29 6.39
C GLN A 32 -0.06 -7.76 5.24
N GLN A 33 -0.02 -7.06 4.12
CA GLN A 33 0.92 -7.35 3.02
C GLN A 33 2.37 -7.23 3.50
N VAL A 34 2.71 -6.16 4.24
CA VAL A 34 4.06 -5.99 4.81
C VAL A 34 4.42 -7.18 5.72
N LEU A 35 3.50 -7.63 6.57
CA LEU A 35 3.74 -8.77 7.46
C LEU A 35 3.95 -10.08 6.70
N VAL A 36 3.25 -10.27 5.57
CA VAL A 36 3.37 -11.45 4.70
C VAL A 36 4.68 -11.44 3.92
N ASP A 37 5.04 -10.30 3.33
CA ASP A 37 6.16 -10.16 2.41
C ASP A 37 7.50 -10.05 3.15
N GLN A 38 7.55 -9.26 4.22
CA GLN A 38 8.80 -8.96 4.94
C GLN A 38 9.02 -9.84 6.16
N LYS A 39 7.94 -10.42 6.73
CA LYS A 39 7.95 -11.25 7.96
C LYS A 39 8.91 -10.73 9.04
N PRO A 40 8.78 -9.45 9.47
CA PRO A 40 9.71 -8.89 10.44
C PRO A 40 9.62 -9.63 11.78
N ASP A 41 10.77 -9.93 12.38
CA ASP A 41 10.89 -10.47 13.75
C ASP A 41 12.01 -9.72 14.48
N PRO A 42 11.69 -8.78 15.38
CA PRO A 42 10.37 -8.47 15.91
C PRO A 42 9.47 -7.62 14.98
N VAL A 43 8.14 -7.78 15.12
CA VAL A 43 7.15 -6.89 14.51
C VAL A 43 6.97 -5.64 15.40
N THR A 44 7.50 -4.50 14.94
CA THR A 44 7.35 -3.19 15.62
C THR A 44 6.60 -2.19 14.75
N ASP A 45 5.96 -1.20 15.37
CA ASP A 45 5.27 -0.12 14.66
C ASP A 45 6.22 0.74 13.81
N GLN A 46 7.45 0.97 14.27
CA GLN A 46 8.50 1.64 13.51
C GLN A 46 8.89 0.86 12.24
N THR A 47 9.17 -0.43 12.37
CA THR A 47 9.55 -1.28 11.23
C THR A 47 8.43 -1.34 10.19
N ILE A 48 7.19 -1.49 10.62
CA ILE A 48 6.03 -1.50 9.71
C ILE A 48 5.84 -0.13 9.06
N HIS A 49 5.99 0.98 9.79
CA HIS A 49 5.92 2.32 9.23
C HIS A 49 6.93 2.54 8.10
N GLU A 50 8.16 2.11 8.30
CA GLU A 50 9.22 2.25 7.29
C GLU A 50 8.95 1.40 6.04
N TYR A 51 8.48 0.16 6.21
CA TYR A 51 8.08 -0.67 5.07
C TYR A 51 6.88 -0.12 4.31
N LEU A 52 5.90 0.47 4.99
CA LEU A 52 4.77 1.13 4.34
C LEU A 52 5.25 2.27 3.43
N ARG A 53 6.23 3.04 3.91
CA ARG A 53 6.85 4.12 3.14
C ARG A 53 7.64 3.58 1.94
N ILE A 54 8.52 2.61 2.15
CA ILE A 54 9.41 2.09 1.09
C ILE A 54 8.62 1.33 0.02
N GLN A 55 7.66 0.49 0.40
CA GLN A 55 6.97 -0.40 -0.55
C GLN A 55 5.76 0.25 -1.22
N PHE A 56 5.05 1.11 -0.49
CA PHE A 56 3.78 1.69 -0.95
C PHE A 56 3.82 3.22 -1.05
N GLY A 57 4.90 3.88 -0.63
CA GLY A 57 4.97 5.35 -0.62
C GLY A 57 4.03 5.98 0.41
N LEU A 58 3.58 5.23 1.41
CA LEU A 58 2.57 5.69 2.37
C LEU A 58 3.23 6.22 3.65
N GLU A 59 3.15 7.53 3.86
CA GLU A 59 3.60 8.17 5.10
C GLU A 59 2.46 8.20 6.13
N ILE A 60 2.36 7.11 6.91
CA ILE A 60 1.29 6.92 7.90
C ILE A 60 1.80 7.21 9.32
N PRO A 61 1.08 8.00 10.15
CA PRO A 61 1.50 8.24 11.53
C PRO A 61 1.72 6.93 12.31
N ILE A 62 2.84 6.84 13.06
CA ILE A 62 3.19 5.63 13.84
C ILE A 62 2.05 5.20 14.77
N ARG A 63 1.32 6.16 15.36
CA ARG A 63 0.15 5.88 16.21
C ARG A 63 -0.96 5.14 15.47
N ALA A 64 -1.21 5.45 14.21
CA ALA A 64 -2.20 4.76 13.39
C ALA A 64 -1.75 3.31 13.11
N VAL A 65 -0.48 3.12 12.75
CA VAL A 65 0.12 1.78 12.58
C VAL A 65 -0.01 0.96 13.87
N GLN A 66 0.29 1.55 15.03
CA GLN A 66 0.18 0.90 16.32
C GLN A 66 -1.26 0.46 16.65
N ILE A 67 -2.27 1.28 16.35
CA ILE A 67 -3.68 0.96 16.56
C ILE A 67 -4.09 -0.21 15.66
N VAL A 68 -3.75 -0.15 14.36
CA VAL A 68 -4.09 -1.21 13.40
C VAL A 68 -3.38 -2.51 13.75
N LEU A 69 -2.11 -2.47 14.14
CA LEU A 69 -1.34 -3.65 14.55
C LEU A 69 -1.98 -4.34 15.77
N LYS A 70 -2.43 -3.55 16.76
CA LYS A 70 -3.18 -4.08 17.92
C LYS A 70 -4.51 -4.73 17.53
N ARG A 71 -5.22 -4.18 16.53
CA ARG A 71 -6.46 -4.76 16.01
C ARG A 71 -6.19 -6.06 15.26
N LEU A 72 -5.18 -6.07 14.39
CA LEU A 72 -4.76 -7.25 13.63
C LEU A 72 -4.30 -8.38 14.54
N ALA A 73 -3.60 -8.09 15.64
CA ALA A 73 -3.16 -9.11 16.58
C ALA A 73 -4.31 -9.82 17.34
N ARG A 74 -5.54 -9.31 17.25
CA ARG A 74 -6.74 -10.00 17.78
C ARG A 74 -7.33 -11.00 16.79
N VAL A 75 -7.02 -10.88 15.50
CA VAL A 75 -7.65 -11.63 14.41
C VAL A 75 -6.65 -12.57 13.73
N LEU A 76 -5.40 -12.13 13.61
CA LEU A 76 -4.30 -12.85 12.98
C LEU A 76 -3.43 -13.57 14.02
N PRO A 77 -2.66 -14.60 13.63
CA PRO A 77 -1.73 -15.31 14.51
C PRO A 77 -0.49 -14.45 14.81
N LEU A 78 -0.68 -13.33 15.51
CA LEU A 78 0.36 -12.46 16.04
C LEU A 78 0.29 -12.54 17.57
N LYS A 79 1.40 -12.96 18.21
CA LYS A 79 1.48 -13.01 19.67
C LYS A 79 2.32 -11.87 20.19
N ARG A 80 1.83 -11.20 21.22
CA ARG A 80 2.61 -10.20 21.95
C ARG A 80 3.38 -10.89 23.07
N THR A 81 4.70 -10.86 23.00
CA THR A 81 5.61 -11.39 24.01
C THR A 81 6.54 -10.27 24.44
N GLU A 82 6.67 -10.01 25.75
CA GLU A 82 7.57 -8.98 26.30
C GLU A 82 7.37 -7.56 25.70
N GLY A 83 6.13 -7.23 25.36
CA GLY A 83 5.77 -5.92 24.80
C GLY A 83 5.88 -5.81 23.28
N VAL A 84 6.44 -6.82 22.60
CA VAL A 84 6.73 -6.85 21.17
C VAL A 84 5.87 -7.90 20.45
N PHE A 85 5.49 -7.67 19.19
CA PHE A 85 4.70 -8.61 18.41
C PHE A 85 5.59 -9.59 17.63
N ARG A 86 5.18 -10.86 17.55
CA ARG A 86 5.82 -11.90 16.75
C ARG A 86 4.79 -12.66 15.95
N ILE A 87 5.14 -13.04 14.72
CA ILE A 87 4.30 -13.87 13.85
C ILE A 87 4.40 -15.32 14.32
N THR A 88 3.28 -15.93 14.71
CA THR A 88 3.24 -17.30 15.28
C THR A 88 2.61 -18.32 14.34
N GLY A 89 2.14 -17.92 13.17
CA GLY A 89 1.51 -18.82 12.21
C GLY A 89 1.42 -18.20 10.82
N THR A 90 0.72 -18.89 9.92
CA THR A 90 0.52 -18.43 8.54
C THR A 90 -0.41 -17.23 8.52
N LEU A 91 0.04 -16.15 7.87
CA LEU A 91 -0.76 -14.97 7.63
C LEU A 91 -1.48 -15.09 6.28
N PRO A 92 -2.76 -14.73 6.18
CA PRO A 92 -3.45 -14.65 4.91
C PRO A 92 -2.84 -13.52 4.06
N ASP A 93 -2.62 -13.77 2.78
CA ASP A 93 -2.10 -12.78 1.83
C ASP A 93 -3.26 -11.93 1.29
N PRO A 94 -3.25 -10.59 1.47
CA PRO A 94 -4.27 -9.73 0.90
C PRO A 94 -4.09 -9.50 -0.61
N GLY A 95 -2.96 -9.89 -1.21
CA GLY A 95 -2.76 -9.86 -2.67
C GLY A 95 -2.46 -8.48 -3.25
N ILE A 96 -2.18 -7.49 -2.41
CA ILE A 96 -1.91 -6.09 -2.80
C ILE A 96 -0.70 -6.01 -3.75
N THR A 97 0.33 -6.83 -3.52
CA THR A 97 1.52 -6.87 -4.38
C THR A 97 1.18 -7.32 -5.81
N ARG A 98 0.23 -8.25 -5.97
CA ARG A 98 -0.24 -8.70 -7.28
C ARG A 98 -1.05 -7.61 -7.99
N GLU A 99 -2.01 -7.01 -7.29
CA GLU A 99 -2.83 -5.93 -7.83
C GLU A 99 -1.99 -4.72 -8.24
N LYS A 100 -0.99 -4.35 -7.42
CA LYS A 100 -0.01 -3.31 -7.75
C LYS A 100 0.73 -3.63 -9.05
N SER A 101 1.19 -4.87 -9.20
CA SER A 101 1.92 -5.29 -10.41
C SER A 101 1.05 -5.27 -11.67
N GLU A 102 -0.24 -5.59 -11.54
CA GLU A 102 -1.23 -5.49 -12.62
C GLU A 102 -1.49 -4.05 -13.03
N ALA A 103 -1.70 -3.17 -12.04
CA ALA A 103 -1.88 -1.74 -12.27
C ALA A 103 -0.65 -1.11 -12.93
N ASP A 104 0.57 -1.42 -12.46
CA ASP A 104 1.81 -0.91 -13.02
C ASP A 104 1.99 -1.31 -14.50
N ARG A 105 1.65 -2.56 -14.85
CA ARG A 105 1.66 -3.01 -16.25
C ARG A 105 0.68 -2.23 -17.11
N HIS A 106 -0.53 -2.02 -16.60
CA HIS A 106 -1.56 -1.28 -17.32
C HIS A 106 -1.14 0.18 -17.55
N ILE A 107 -0.65 0.86 -16.49
CA ILE A 107 -0.15 2.24 -16.58
C ILE A 107 0.98 2.35 -17.61
N ARG A 108 1.95 1.44 -17.59
CA ARG A 108 3.04 1.42 -18.59
C ARG A 108 2.52 1.23 -20.00
N SER A 109 1.56 0.31 -20.21
CA SER A 109 0.95 0.09 -21.52
C SER A 109 0.28 1.35 -22.07
N VAL A 110 -0.43 2.10 -21.22
CA VAL A 110 -1.07 3.36 -21.61
C VAL A 110 -0.03 4.43 -21.92
N ILE A 111 1.00 4.58 -21.09
CA ILE A 111 2.09 5.53 -21.34
C ILE A 111 2.80 5.23 -22.66
N THR A 112 3.12 3.95 -22.93
CA THR A 112 3.73 3.55 -24.19
C THR A 112 2.83 3.90 -25.38
N GLY A 113 1.53 3.58 -25.31
CA GLY A 113 0.59 3.94 -26.39
C GLY A 113 0.46 5.45 -26.60
N LEU A 114 0.52 6.26 -25.52
CA LEU A 114 0.51 7.73 -25.63
C LEU A 114 1.80 8.28 -26.25
N LEU A 115 2.96 7.69 -25.94
CA LEU A 115 4.23 8.07 -26.56
C LEU A 115 4.24 7.74 -28.07
N GLU A 116 3.81 6.52 -28.43
CA GLU A 116 3.68 6.08 -29.83
C GLU A 116 2.69 6.95 -30.63
N PHE A 117 1.59 7.38 -30.00
CA PHE A 117 0.64 8.30 -30.65
C PHE A 117 1.27 9.65 -30.96
N ASN A 118 2.09 10.19 -30.06
CA ASN A 118 2.75 11.49 -30.25
C ASN A 118 3.82 11.42 -31.35
N GLU A 119 4.63 10.36 -31.39
CA GLU A 119 5.65 10.16 -32.43
C GLU A 119 5.02 9.98 -33.82
N ASN A 120 3.86 9.32 -33.91
CA ASN A 120 3.14 9.19 -35.18
C ASN A 120 2.38 10.47 -35.57
N GLY A 121 1.97 11.30 -34.61
CA GLY A 121 1.31 12.59 -34.84
C GLY A 121 2.20 13.65 -35.48
N GLU A 122 3.52 13.59 -35.30
CA GLU A 122 4.47 14.49 -35.98
C GLU A 122 4.63 14.16 -37.49
N SER A 123 4.31 12.94 -37.93
CA SER A 123 4.44 12.53 -39.33
C SER A 123 3.26 12.97 -40.22
N ASP A 124 2.07 13.16 -39.64
CA ASP A 124 0.87 13.61 -40.37
C ASP A 124 0.70 15.15 -40.42
N ALA A 125 1.56 15.92 -39.73
CA ALA A 125 1.55 17.39 -39.80
C ALA A 125 2.28 17.97 -41.04
N CYS A 126 2.84 17.13 -41.91
CA CYS A 126 3.53 17.52 -43.14
C CYS A 126 2.96 16.79 -44.36
N LYS A 127 1.65 16.89 -44.58
CA LYS A 127 0.96 16.69 -45.87
C LYS A 127 -0.21 17.66 -45.98
#